data_AF-A0A9E5M466-F1
#
_entry.id   AF-A0A9E5M466-F1
#
_cell.length_a   1.000
_cell.length_b   1.000
_cell.length_c   1.000
_cell.angle_alpha   90.00
_cell.angle_beta   90.00
_cell.angle_gamma   90.00
#
_symmetry.space_group_name_H-M   'P 1'
#
loop_
_entity.id
_entity.type
_entity.pdbx_description
1 polymer ?
#
loop_
_entity_poly.entity_id
_entity_poly.type
_entity_poly.pdbx_seq_one_letter_code
_entity_poly.pdbx_strand_id
1 'polypeptide(L)'
;EKTEKIIEVWLGAKIEVEKLIPASLPKDGSVHEMVNSGARGSLGQITQMAGMKGLIQSASGATIEFPILSSNKQGLSPVEYFITTHGSRKGLTDTALNTAKAGYLTRKLFDVSQDVIVAEADCGSKEGMVIKKETASGMDIALAKSTKGRVLAEDVLNASGKVLFKRGHLLNKEDADKMEAAGITEVKVRSPLGCKSLYGVCAQCYGNDVGRGELVQLGEAVGTVAAQAIGEPGTQLTMRTFHAGGAASAGGDITAGLPRVEEIFEKRSPKNPAVVNRVDGVVTEIKDLGKEKVFTVIPELHDKSKSKKKSEFEYVASFRRTPLVKVGDKVVKGQLLTDGSADIDELFKYAGHEKTEQYIINEVSKLYE
;
A
#
# COMPACT_ATOMS: atom_id res chain seq x y z
N GLU A 1 21.61 11.08 -18.08
CA GLU A 1 22.77 10.15 -18.12
C GLU A 1 23.99 10.59 -17.30
N LYS A 2 24.75 11.66 -17.65
CA LYS A 2 25.96 12.05 -16.88
C LYS A 2 25.63 12.40 -15.41
N THR A 3 24.63 13.26 -15.20
CA THR A 3 24.14 13.66 -13.88
C THR A 3 23.68 12.46 -13.04
N GLU A 4 22.94 11.53 -13.64
CA GLU A 4 22.45 10.32 -12.96
C GLU A 4 23.60 9.41 -12.53
N LYS A 5 24.59 9.19 -13.40
CA LYS A 5 25.80 8.43 -13.05
C LYS A 5 26.59 9.07 -11.91
N ILE A 6 26.70 10.41 -11.89
CA ILE A 6 27.36 11.13 -10.79
C ILE A 6 26.59 10.92 -9.47
N ILE A 7 25.26 11.04 -9.51
CA ILE A 7 24.40 10.82 -8.35
C ILE A 7 24.55 9.38 -7.83
N GLU A 8 24.57 8.39 -8.73
CA GLU A 8 24.73 6.97 -8.39
C GLU A 8 26.07 6.70 -7.70
N VAL A 9 27.17 7.26 -8.22
CA VAL A 9 28.50 7.12 -7.60
C VAL A 9 28.51 7.70 -6.18
N TRP A 10 27.94 8.89 -5.97
CA TRP A 10 27.89 9.50 -4.64
C TRP A 10 26.96 8.77 -3.68
N LEU A 11 25.84 8.23 -4.15
CA LEU A 11 24.98 7.36 -3.34
C LEU A 11 25.70 6.07 -2.94
N GLY A 12 26.45 5.47 -3.87
CA GLY A 12 27.29 4.30 -3.60
C GLY A 12 28.33 4.59 -2.51
N ALA A 13 29.07 5.70 -2.62
CA ALA A 13 30.04 6.11 -1.62
C ALA A 13 29.42 6.33 -0.23
N LYS A 14 28.22 6.94 -0.15
CA LYS A 14 27.50 7.10 1.11
C LYS A 14 27.14 5.76 1.75
N ILE A 15 26.69 4.79 0.95
CA ILE A 15 26.33 3.45 1.43
C ILE A 15 27.56 2.72 1.97
N GLU A 16 28.72 2.86 1.32
CA GLU A 16 29.98 2.29 1.82
C GLU A 16 30.38 2.89 3.18
N VAL A 17 30.27 4.21 3.33
CA VAL A 17 30.52 4.89 4.60
C VAL A 17 29.54 4.40 5.68
N GLU A 18 28.25 4.28 5.34
CA GLU A 18 27.20 3.82 6.27
C GLU A 18 27.47 2.40 6.79
N LYS A 19 27.99 1.50 5.95
CA LYS A 19 28.36 0.12 6.35
C LYS A 19 29.50 0.08 7.37
N LEU A 20 30.42 1.04 7.33
CA LEU A 20 31.58 1.08 8.23
C LEU A 20 31.25 1.68 9.61
N ILE A 21 30.18 2.47 9.70
CA ILE A 21 29.82 3.18 10.93
C ILE A 21 29.54 2.27 12.13
N PRO A 22 28.75 1.18 12.02
CA PRO A 22 28.49 0.30 13.15
C PRO A 22 29.77 -0.29 13.76
N ALA A 23 30.77 -0.60 12.93
CA ALA A 23 32.04 -1.14 13.39
C ALA A 23 32.94 -0.10 14.06
N SER A 24 32.76 1.19 13.71
CA SER A 24 33.54 2.30 14.28
C SER A 24 33.02 2.81 15.63
N LEU A 25 31.78 2.45 16.00
CA LEU A 25 31.17 2.88 17.26
C LEU A 25 31.67 1.99 18.42
N PRO A 26 32.01 2.56 19.58
CA PRO A 26 32.33 1.78 20.76
C PRO A 26 31.09 1.00 21.22
N LYS A 27 31.26 -0.30 21.48
CA LYS A 27 30.15 -1.21 21.85
C LYS A 27 29.48 -0.80 23.17
N ASP A 28 30.24 -0.25 24.11
CA ASP A 28 29.73 0.25 25.40
C ASP A 28 29.42 1.77 25.35
N GLY A 29 29.30 2.34 24.15
CA GLY A 29 29.01 3.75 23.96
C GLY A 29 27.52 4.06 24.07
N SER A 30 27.18 5.18 24.70
CA SER A 30 25.79 5.65 24.82
C SER A 30 25.06 5.75 23.47
N VAL A 31 25.74 6.20 22.41
CA VAL A 31 25.15 6.30 21.06
C VAL A 31 24.83 4.92 20.47
N HIS A 32 25.69 3.92 20.74
CA HIS A 32 25.46 2.55 20.28
C HIS A 32 24.28 1.92 21.02
N GLU A 33 24.21 2.09 22.34
CA GLU A 33 23.08 1.64 23.16
C GLU A 33 21.76 2.30 22.77
N MET A 34 21.74 3.62 22.53
CA MET A 34 20.52 4.35 22.15
C MET A 34 19.91 3.84 20.83
N VAL A 35 20.76 3.48 19.87
CA VAL A 35 20.33 3.01 18.55
C VAL A 35 19.96 1.53 18.60
N ASN A 36 20.76 0.69 19.26
CA ASN A 36 20.49 -0.75 19.39
C ASN A 36 19.26 -1.04 20.26
N SER A 37 19.03 -0.24 21.30
CA SER A 37 17.83 -0.36 22.14
C SER A 37 16.55 0.12 21.44
N GLY A 38 16.68 0.80 20.30
CA GLY A 38 15.56 1.42 19.61
C GLY A 38 14.96 2.62 20.36
N ALA A 39 15.61 3.11 21.42
CA ALA A 39 15.10 4.21 22.22
C ALA A 39 14.98 5.51 21.41
N ARG A 40 16.04 5.86 20.67
CA ARG A 40 16.04 7.00 19.74
C ARG A 40 17.29 6.96 18.86
N GLY A 41 17.12 7.18 17.56
CA GLY A 41 18.23 7.21 16.62
C GLY A 41 18.07 6.17 15.51
N SER A 42 18.61 6.46 14.33
CA SER A 42 18.76 5.49 13.25
C SER A 42 20.18 5.52 12.71
N LEU A 43 20.62 4.43 12.06
CA LEU A 43 21.94 4.39 11.41
C LEU A 43 22.14 5.56 10.44
N GLY A 44 21.12 5.91 9.66
CA GLY A 44 21.17 7.07 8.77
C GLY A 44 21.43 8.40 9.49
N GLN A 45 20.89 8.59 10.71
CA GLN A 45 21.18 9.79 11.51
C GLN A 45 22.63 9.80 12.01
N ILE A 46 23.17 8.64 12.42
CA ILE A 46 24.58 8.52 12.79
C ILE A 46 25.48 8.79 11.59
N THR A 47 25.11 8.31 10.40
CA THR A 47 25.82 8.57 9.14
C THR A 47 25.95 10.06 8.86
N GLN A 48 24.90 10.84 9.09
CA GLN A 48 24.99 12.30 8.97
C GLN A 48 25.84 12.95 10.07
N MET A 49 25.89 12.38 11.27
CA MET A 49 26.65 12.93 12.40
C MET A 49 28.15 12.69 12.30
N ALA A 50 28.56 11.48 11.91
CA ALA A 50 29.96 11.03 12.00
C ALA A 50 30.58 10.59 10.65
N GLY A 51 29.76 10.31 9.64
CA GLY A 51 30.21 9.84 8.33
C GLY A 51 30.16 10.94 7.28
N MET A 52 29.15 10.88 6.41
CA MET A 52 28.92 11.82 5.32
C MET A 52 27.43 12.16 5.26
N LYS A 53 27.08 13.45 5.11
CA LYS A 53 25.68 13.85 4.93
C LYS A 53 25.15 13.43 3.55
N GLY A 54 25.98 13.56 2.52
CA GLY A 54 25.72 13.06 1.17
C GLY A 54 24.96 14.06 0.31
N LEU A 55 24.14 13.55 -0.62
CA LEU A 55 23.39 14.37 -1.57
C LEU A 55 22.10 14.93 -0.96
N ILE A 56 21.79 16.17 -1.34
CA ILE A 56 20.58 16.88 -0.91
C ILE A 56 19.65 17.08 -2.11
N GLN A 57 18.34 16.97 -1.88
CA GLN A 57 17.33 17.34 -2.86
C GLN A 57 17.06 18.85 -2.85
N SER A 58 16.95 19.40 -4.05
CA SER A 58 16.52 20.78 -4.27
C SER A 58 15.01 20.95 -4.01
N ALA A 59 14.55 22.21 -3.98
CA ALA A 59 13.14 22.54 -3.83
C ALA A 59 12.25 21.86 -4.90
N SER A 60 12.75 21.69 -6.13
CA SER A 60 12.04 21.01 -7.22
C SER A 60 11.99 19.48 -7.08
N GLY A 61 12.69 18.90 -6.09
CA GLY A 61 12.81 17.45 -5.90
C GLY A 61 13.96 16.81 -6.67
N ALA A 62 14.64 17.56 -7.54
CA ALA A 62 15.85 17.07 -8.21
C ALA A 62 17.02 17.00 -7.21
N THR A 63 17.78 15.91 -7.24
CA THR A 63 19.00 15.76 -6.45
C THR A 63 20.09 16.70 -6.96
N ILE A 64 20.70 17.48 -6.07
CA ILE A 64 21.79 18.39 -6.40
C ILE A 64 23.07 17.56 -6.56
N GLU A 65 23.79 17.75 -7.66
CA GLU A 65 25.00 16.97 -7.99
C GLU A 65 26.17 17.19 -7.00
N PHE A 66 26.15 18.31 -6.26
CA PHE A 66 27.17 18.65 -5.28
C PHE A 66 26.93 17.89 -3.96
N PRO A 67 27.80 16.93 -3.58
CA PRO A 67 27.67 16.19 -2.33
C PRO A 67 28.20 17.01 -1.15
N ILE A 68 27.66 16.72 0.02
CA ILE A 68 28.19 17.23 1.29
C ILE A 68 29.06 16.13 1.90
N LEU A 69 30.37 16.34 1.80
CA LEU A 69 31.37 15.38 2.26
C LEU A 69 31.50 15.42 3.79
N SER A 70 31.39 16.61 4.36
CA SER A 70 31.60 16.83 5.79
C SER A 70 30.44 16.30 6.64
N SER A 71 30.76 15.86 7.86
CA SER A 71 29.78 15.43 8.86
C SER A 71 29.47 16.54 9.87
N ASN A 72 28.36 16.41 10.61
CA ASN A 72 28.03 17.39 11.67
C ASN A 72 29.13 17.48 12.76
N LYS A 73 29.88 16.39 13.00
CA LYS A 73 31.01 16.39 13.93
C LYS A 73 32.21 17.19 13.40
N GLN A 74 32.46 17.15 12.09
CA GLN A 74 33.55 17.89 11.45
C GLN A 74 33.20 19.36 11.21
N GLY A 75 31.90 19.66 11.08
CA GLY A 75 31.39 20.97 10.71
C GLY A 75 31.18 21.09 9.20
N LEU A 76 30.27 21.98 8.81
CA LEU A 76 29.92 22.22 7.40
C LEU A 76 30.52 23.54 6.94
N SER A 77 31.05 23.58 5.72
CA SER A 77 31.42 24.85 5.08
C SER A 77 30.18 25.72 4.80
N PRO A 78 30.32 27.04 4.61
CA PRO A 78 29.18 27.91 4.31
C PRO A 78 28.38 27.47 3.08
N VAL A 79 29.05 26.92 2.05
CA VAL A 79 28.41 26.43 0.82
C VAL A 79 27.65 25.14 1.09
N GLU A 80 28.27 24.16 1.77
CA GLU A 80 27.59 22.92 2.16
C GLU A 80 26.38 23.22 3.03
N TYR A 81 26.52 24.09 4.02
CA TYR A 81 25.41 24.50 4.89
C TYR A 81 24.28 25.15 4.07
N PHE A 82 24.60 26.10 3.18
CA PHE A 82 23.60 26.75 2.32
C PHE A 82 22.84 25.74 1.46
N ILE A 83 23.51 24.74 0.90
CA ILE A 83 22.86 23.68 0.12
C ILE A 83 21.89 22.86 0.98
N THR A 84 22.25 22.53 2.24
CA THR A 84 21.33 21.82 3.15
C THR A 84 20.06 22.59 3.47
N THR A 85 20.10 23.93 3.41
CA THR A 85 18.93 24.75 3.71
C THR A 85 17.80 24.56 2.69
N HIS A 86 18.12 24.20 1.44
CA HIS A 86 17.11 23.99 0.40
C HIS A 86 16.21 22.81 0.75
N GLY A 87 16.80 21.65 1.01
CA GLY A 87 16.07 20.45 1.40
C GLY A 87 15.35 20.62 2.74
N SER A 88 16.00 21.28 3.71
CA SER A 88 15.41 21.51 5.03
C SER A 88 14.19 22.44 4.98
N ARG A 89 14.27 23.55 4.23
CA ARG A 89 13.15 24.49 4.05
C ARG A 89 11.99 23.87 3.30
N LYS A 90 12.28 23.07 2.26
CA LYS A 90 11.27 22.31 1.54
C LYS A 90 10.55 21.36 2.50
N GLY A 91 11.29 20.54 3.24
CA GLY A 91 10.71 19.59 4.19
C GLY A 91 9.85 20.26 5.26
N LEU A 92 10.29 21.38 5.84
CA LEU A 92 9.50 22.14 6.81
C LEU A 92 8.23 22.75 6.20
N THR A 93 8.33 23.32 4.99
CA THR A 93 7.17 23.89 4.28
C THR A 93 6.16 22.80 3.92
N ASP A 94 6.63 21.68 3.37
CA ASP A 94 5.78 20.55 2.99
C ASP A 94 5.11 19.92 4.21
N THR A 95 5.81 19.81 5.33
CA THR A 95 5.22 19.35 6.60
C THR A 95 4.05 20.25 7.01
N ALA A 96 4.25 21.58 6.99
CA ALA A 96 3.21 22.53 7.38
C ALA A 96 1.99 22.49 6.44
N LEU A 97 2.20 22.43 5.11
CA LEU A 97 1.13 22.42 4.12
C LEU A 97 0.37 21.10 4.06
N ASN A 98 1.07 19.97 4.13
CA ASN A 98 0.43 18.65 3.98
C ASN A 98 -0.27 18.17 5.24
N THR A 99 0.12 18.65 6.43
CA THR A 99 -0.63 18.40 7.67
C THR A 99 -2.07 18.89 7.56
N ALA A 100 -2.28 20.08 6.95
CA ALA A 100 -3.62 20.61 6.73
C ALA A 100 -4.45 19.74 5.78
N LYS A 101 -3.84 19.18 4.73
CA LYS A 101 -4.51 18.28 3.79
C LYS A 101 -4.91 16.96 4.44
N ALA A 102 -4.01 16.35 5.21
CA ALA A 102 -4.31 15.12 5.96
C ALA A 102 -5.45 15.32 6.97
N GLY A 103 -5.44 16.45 7.69
CA GLY A 103 -6.53 16.84 8.59
C GLY A 103 -7.86 17.03 7.85
N TYR A 104 -7.82 17.66 6.66
CA TYR A 104 -9.01 17.82 5.82
C TYR A 104 -9.55 16.48 5.29
N LEU A 105 -8.67 15.54 4.90
CA LEU A 105 -9.06 14.18 4.54
C LEU A 105 -9.75 13.48 5.70
N THR A 106 -9.21 13.58 6.92
CA THR A 106 -9.81 12.99 8.12
C THR A 106 -11.22 13.53 8.35
N ARG A 107 -11.43 14.84 8.16
CA ARG A 107 -12.77 15.44 8.25
C ARG A 107 -13.72 14.87 7.19
N LYS A 108 -13.30 14.78 5.93
CA LYS A 108 -14.10 14.17 4.85
C LYS A 108 -14.48 12.72 5.15
N LEU A 109 -13.53 11.93 5.67
CA LEU A 109 -13.78 10.55 6.07
C LEU A 109 -14.81 10.47 7.21
N PHE A 110 -14.71 11.37 8.20
CA PHE A 110 -15.69 11.47 9.27
C PHE A 110 -17.08 11.83 8.74
N ASP A 111 -17.20 12.86 7.91
CA ASP A 111 -18.48 13.33 7.36
C ASP A 111 -19.24 12.22 6.61
N VAL A 112 -18.53 11.33 5.91
CA VAL A 112 -19.12 10.21 5.16
C VAL A 112 -19.43 8.99 6.04
N SER A 113 -18.70 8.80 7.15
CA SER A 113 -18.77 7.58 7.96
C SER A 113 -19.48 7.74 9.30
N GLN A 114 -19.81 8.97 9.73
CA GLN A 114 -20.40 9.23 11.05
C GLN A 114 -21.72 8.49 11.32
N ASP A 115 -22.50 8.19 10.27
CA ASP A 115 -23.78 7.47 10.39
C ASP A 115 -23.61 5.94 10.48
N VAL A 116 -22.37 5.43 10.33
CA VAL A 116 -22.09 4.00 10.38
C VAL A 116 -21.88 3.57 11.84
N ILE A 117 -22.96 3.09 12.43
CA ILE A 117 -23.00 2.51 13.78
C ILE A 117 -23.26 0.99 13.73
N VAL A 118 -22.98 0.29 14.83
CA VAL A 118 -23.39 -1.10 14.99
C VAL A 118 -24.86 -1.14 15.42
N ALA A 119 -25.76 -1.45 14.48
CA ALA A 119 -27.21 -1.35 14.73
C ALA A 119 -27.87 -2.66 15.17
N GLU A 120 -27.31 -3.81 14.77
CA GLU A 120 -27.90 -5.12 15.06
C GLU A 120 -26.82 -6.19 15.31
N ALA A 121 -27.19 -7.31 15.91
CA ALA A 121 -26.25 -8.37 16.22
C ALA A 121 -25.83 -9.15 14.96
N ASP A 122 -26.80 -9.55 14.11
CA ASP A 122 -26.54 -10.33 12.90
C ASP A 122 -27.56 -10.00 11.80
N CYS A 123 -27.05 -9.63 10.62
CA CYS A 123 -27.86 -9.36 9.42
C CYS A 123 -28.25 -10.63 8.63
N GLY A 124 -27.76 -11.82 9.05
CA GLY A 124 -28.03 -13.10 8.38
C GLY A 124 -27.36 -13.27 7.01
N SER A 125 -26.51 -12.33 6.58
CA SER A 125 -25.83 -12.40 5.29
C SER A 125 -24.94 -13.65 5.20
N LYS A 126 -24.97 -14.31 4.04
CA LYS A 126 -24.07 -15.41 3.67
C LYS A 126 -22.92 -14.96 2.79
N GLU A 127 -22.92 -13.69 2.40
CA GLU A 127 -21.85 -13.09 1.64
C GLU A 127 -20.63 -12.88 2.54
N GLY A 128 -19.45 -13.03 1.95
CA GLY A 128 -18.19 -12.93 2.65
C GLY A 128 -17.07 -12.63 1.69
N MET A 129 -16.04 -11.97 2.20
CA MET A 129 -14.82 -11.65 1.48
C MET A 129 -13.82 -12.78 1.65
N VAL A 130 -13.18 -13.19 0.56
CA VAL A 130 -12.07 -14.16 0.61
C VAL A 130 -10.78 -13.42 0.92
N ILE A 131 -10.13 -13.79 2.02
CA ILE A 131 -8.78 -13.35 2.38
C ILE A 131 -7.82 -14.48 2.04
N LYS A 132 -6.77 -14.15 1.28
CA LYS A 132 -5.73 -15.09 0.85
C LYS A 132 -4.41 -14.75 1.55
N LYS A 133 -3.59 -15.78 1.79
CA LYS A 133 -2.23 -15.62 2.33
C LYS A 133 -1.30 -14.84 1.39
N GLU A 134 -1.44 -15.08 0.09
CA GLU A 134 -0.66 -14.38 -0.94
C GLU A 134 -1.41 -13.17 -1.48
N THR A 135 -0.80 -11.99 -1.37
CA THR A 135 -1.29 -10.79 -2.07
C THR A 135 -0.88 -10.85 -3.55
N ALA A 136 -1.60 -10.18 -4.44
CA ALA A 136 -1.26 -10.05 -5.86
C ALA A 136 0.16 -9.49 -6.16
N SER A 137 0.90 -9.06 -5.12
CA SER A 137 2.28 -8.57 -5.18
C SER A 137 3.33 -9.60 -4.73
N GLY A 138 2.94 -10.84 -4.40
CA GLY A 138 3.87 -11.90 -3.99
C GLY A 138 4.51 -11.72 -2.61
N MET A 139 3.98 -10.81 -1.79
CA MET A 139 4.37 -10.68 -0.38
C MET A 139 3.49 -11.58 0.48
N ASP A 140 4.14 -12.43 1.30
CA ASP A 140 3.49 -13.24 2.33
C ASP A 140 3.02 -12.32 3.46
N ILE A 141 1.72 -12.02 3.49
CA ILE A 141 1.11 -11.45 4.68
C ILE A 141 0.71 -12.63 5.56
N ALA A 142 1.18 -12.64 6.81
CA ALA A 142 0.77 -13.66 7.78
C ALA A 142 -0.76 -13.70 7.84
N LEU A 143 -1.35 -14.83 7.44
CA LEU A 143 -2.80 -15.01 7.39
C LEU A 143 -3.41 -14.67 8.76
N ALA A 144 -2.69 -15.03 9.83
CA ALA A 144 -3.07 -14.75 11.21
C ALA A 144 -3.29 -13.26 11.50
N LYS A 145 -2.48 -12.35 10.92
CA LYS A 145 -2.62 -10.90 11.13
C LYS A 145 -3.88 -10.35 10.45
N SER A 146 -4.21 -10.86 9.26
CA SER A 146 -5.32 -10.37 8.43
C SER A 146 -6.70 -10.90 8.85
N THR A 147 -6.76 -12.11 9.42
CA THR A 147 -7.99 -12.79 9.81
C THR A 147 -8.36 -12.60 11.28
N LYS A 148 -7.40 -12.21 12.13
CA LYS A 148 -7.63 -11.92 13.55
C LYS A 148 -8.76 -10.89 13.72
N GLY A 149 -9.71 -11.22 14.58
CA GLY A 149 -10.84 -10.37 14.94
C GLY A 149 -12.00 -10.40 13.95
N ARG A 150 -11.94 -11.22 12.89
CA ARG A 150 -13.04 -11.36 11.93
C ARG A 150 -13.89 -12.59 12.23
N VAL A 151 -15.13 -12.58 11.72
CA VAL A 151 -16.08 -13.69 11.84
C VAL A 151 -16.07 -14.52 10.56
N LEU A 152 -16.09 -15.85 10.69
CA LEU A 152 -16.14 -16.76 9.55
C LEU A 152 -17.51 -16.74 8.83
N ALA A 153 -17.48 -16.65 7.50
CA ALA A 153 -18.68 -16.76 6.66
C ALA A 153 -19.00 -18.22 6.28
N GLU A 154 -17.98 -19.08 6.24
CA GLU A 154 -18.06 -20.50 5.90
C GLU A 154 -17.24 -21.35 6.89
N ASP A 155 -17.54 -22.65 6.96
CA ASP A 155 -16.81 -23.58 7.82
C ASP A 155 -15.37 -23.75 7.31
N VAL A 156 -14.40 -23.68 8.22
CA VAL A 156 -12.99 -23.87 7.89
C VAL A 156 -12.63 -25.34 8.07
N LEU A 157 -12.24 -25.98 6.97
CA LEU A 157 -11.85 -27.39 6.93
C LEU A 157 -10.33 -27.52 6.98
N ASN A 158 -9.84 -28.53 7.71
CA ASN A 158 -8.44 -28.91 7.69
C ASN A 158 -8.13 -29.76 6.44
N ALA A 159 -6.84 -29.97 6.12
CA ALA A 159 -6.42 -30.83 4.99
C ALA A 159 -7.02 -32.27 5.06
N SER A 160 -7.38 -32.73 6.25
CA SER A 160 -8.03 -34.04 6.50
C SER A 160 -9.56 -34.01 6.40
N GLY A 161 -10.18 -32.90 5.99
CA GLY A 161 -11.64 -32.75 5.88
C GLY A 161 -12.38 -32.57 7.21
N LYS A 162 -11.66 -32.41 8.33
CA LYS A 162 -12.25 -32.13 9.64
C LYS A 162 -12.50 -30.62 9.80
N VAL A 163 -13.70 -30.24 10.21
CA VAL A 163 -14.04 -28.84 10.54
C VAL A 163 -13.21 -28.38 11.75
N LEU A 164 -12.35 -27.39 11.55
CA LEU A 164 -11.58 -26.73 12.60
C LEU A 164 -12.44 -25.69 13.33
N PHE A 165 -13.11 -24.83 12.57
CA PHE A 165 -13.97 -23.77 13.08
C PHE A 165 -15.27 -23.73 12.28
N LYS A 166 -16.38 -23.57 13.00
CA LYS A 166 -17.71 -23.45 12.39
C LYS A 166 -17.95 -22.02 11.89
N ARG A 167 -18.84 -21.88 10.92
CA ARG A 167 -19.41 -20.62 10.45
C ARG A 167 -19.94 -19.81 11.64
N GLY A 168 -19.66 -18.51 11.62
CA GLY A 168 -20.04 -17.59 12.70
C GLY A 168 -19.09 -17.57 13.89
N HIS A 169 -18.01 -18.36 13.88
CA HIS A 169 -16.98 -18.28 14.90
C HIS A 169 -16.14 -16.99 14.74
N LEU A 170 -15.89 -16.31 15.86
CA LEU A 170 -15.02 -15.15 15.93
C LEU A 170 -13.56 -15.62 16.04
N LEU A 171 -12.72 -15.21 15.09
CA LEU A 171 -11.33 -15.60 15.06
C LEU A 171 -10.50 -14.80 16.07
N ASN A 172 -10.05 -15.46 17.13
CA ASN A 172 -9.07 -14.90 18.05
C ASN A 172 -7.64 -15.10 17.52
N LYS A 173 -6.66 -14.45 18.15
CA LYS A 173 -5.24 -14.59 17.76
C LYS A 173 -4.78 -16.05 17.74
N GLU A 174 -5.10 -16.80 18.79
CA GLU A 174 -4.74 -18.21 18.90
C GLU A 174 -5.40 -19.09 17.84
N ASP A 175 -6.64 -18.75 17.44
CA ASP A 175 -7.35 -19.48 16.40
C ASP A 175 -6.72 -19.21 15.04
N ALA A 176 -6.32 -17.97 14.79
CA ALA A 176 -5.63 -17.56 13.58
C ALA A 176 -4.24 -18.24 13.44
N ASP A 177 -3.48 -18.35 14.55
CA ASP A 177 -2.21 -19.07 14.60
C ASP A 177 -2.39 -20.59 14.34
N LYS A 178 -3.47 -21.19 14.87
CA LYS A 178 -3.82 -22.60 14.59
C LYS A 178 -4.18 -22.83 13.13
N MET A 179 -4.87 -21.88 12.49
CA MET A 179 -5.21 -21.95 11.06
C MET A 179 -3.98 -21.87 10.17
N GLU A 180 -3.02 -21.01 10.55
CA GLU A 180 -1.75 -20.90 9.82
C GLU A 180 -0.88 -22.15 10.00
N ALA A 181 -0.82 -22.71 11.22
CA ALA A 181 -0.15 -23.99 11.50
C ALA A 181 -0.79 -25.17 10.76
N ALA A 182 -2.10 -25.10 10.48
CA ALA A 182 -2.83 -26.08 9.68
C ALA A 182 -2.59 -25.95 8.17
N GLY A 183 -1.86 -24.92 7.71
CA GLY A 183 -1.51 -24.74 6.30
C GLY A 183 -2.64 -24.20 5.43
N ILE A 184 -3.61 -23.50 6.01
CA ILE A 184 -4.76 -22.95 5.28
C ILE A 184 -4.34 -21.72 4.49
N THR A 185 -4.67 -21.68 3.20
CA THR A 185 -4.24 -20.63 2.26
C THR A 185 -5.29 -19.55 2.02
N GLU A 186 -6.57 -19.89 2.15
CA GLU A 186 -7.69 -18.98 1.93
C GLU A 186 -8.79 -19.17 2.97
N VAL A 187 -9.41 -18.06 3.36
CA VAL A 187 -10.48 -18.02 4.37
C VAL A 187 -11.55 -17.05 3.93
N LYS A 188 -12.81 -17.50 3.97
CA LYS A 188 -13.96 -16.63 3.72
C LYS A 188 -14.49 -16.06 5.03
N VAL A 189 -14.38 -14.75 5.17
CA VAL A 189 -14.81 -14.00 6.36
C VAL A 189 -15.97 -13.09 6.03
N ARG A 190 -16.79 -12.76 7.03
CA ARG A 190 -17.79 -11.71 6.89
C ARG A 190 -17.11 -10.35 6.73
N SER A 191 -17.77 -9.44 6.04
CA SER A 191 -17.28 -8.10 5.75
C SER A 191 -18.39 -7.07 5.98
N PRO A 192 -18.06 -5.86 6.46
CA PRO A 192 -19.00 -4.73 6.49
C PRO A 192 -19.62 -4.42 5.12
N LEU A 193 -18.87 -4.63 4.04
CA LEU A 193 -19.31 -4.35 2.67
C LEU A 193 -20.39 -5.34 2.17
N GLY A 194 -20.38 -6.57 2.69
CA GLY A 194 -21.42 -7.59 2.41
C GLY A 194 -22.54 -7.61 3.46
N CYS A 195 -22.64 -6.56 4.29
CA CYS A 195 -23.65 -6.46 5.33
C CYS A 195 -25.00 -6.06 4.72
N LYS A 196 -26.09 -6.69 5.17
CA LYS A 196 -27.47 -6.40 4.72
C LYS A 196 -28.27 -5.57 5.72
N SER A 197 -27.60 -5.00 6.72
CA SER A 197 -28.24 -4.05 7.65
C SER A 197 -28.63 -2.78 6.89
N LEU A 198 -29.81 -2.22 7.19
CA LEU A 198 -30.32 -1.02 6.53
C LEU A 198 -29.67 0.26 7.05
N TYR A 199 -29.39 0.32 8.34
CA TYR A 199 -28.83 1.49 9.02
C TYR A 199 -27.56 1.05 9.74
N GLY A 200 -26.39 1.30 9.16
CA GLY A 200 -25.10 0.92 9.74
C GLY A 200 -24.70 -0.52 9.42
N VAL A 201 -24.02 -1.18 10.36
CA VAL A 201 -23.46 -2.53 10.19
C VAL A 201 -23.88 -3.45 11.33
N CYS A 202 -23.87 -4.77 11.11
CA CYS A 202 -24.11 -5.72 12.19
C CYS A 202 -22.81 -6.13 12.89
N ALA A 203 -22.91 -6.51 14.17
CA ALA A 203 -21.76 -6.89 14.98
C ALA A 203 -20.99 -8.07 14.38
N GLN A 204 -21.69 -9.05 13.79
CA GLN A 204 -21.06 -10.21 13.15
C GLN A 204 -20.34 -9.88 11.83
N CYS A 205 -20.76 -8.85 11.09
CA CYS A 205 -20.05 -8.42 9.88
C CYS A 205 -18.83 -7.55 10.17
N TYR A 206 -18.87 -6.79 11.27
CA TYR A 206 -17.73 -6.00 11.74
C TYR A 206 -16.68 -6.88 12.44
N GLY A 207 -17.13 -7.70 13.39
CA GLY A 207 -16.30 -8.60 14.18
C GLY A 207 -15.86 -7.98 15.50
N ASN A 208 -14.56 -8.05 15.77
CA ASN A 208 -13.93 -7.68 17.03
C ASN A 208 -13.67 -6.17 17.11
N ASP A 209 -13.96 -5.57 18.26
CA ASP A 209 -13.46 -4.25 18.62
C ASP A 209 -11.95 -4.32 18.89
N VAL A 210 -11.16 -3.69 18.02
CA VAL A 210 -9.69 -3.69 18.08
C VAL A 210 -9.15 -3.15 19.41
N GLY A 211 -9.89 -2.28 20.11
CA GLY A 211 -9.50 -1.72 21.40
C GLY A 211 -9.72 -2.66 22.57
N ARG A 212 -10.84 -3.40 22.58
CA ARG A 212 -11.24 -4.28 23.69
C ARG A 212 -10.86 -5.75 23.49
N GLY A 213 -10.71 -6.19 22.24
CA GLY A 213 -10.45 -7.58 21.91
C GLY A 213 -11.67 -8.50 22.01
N GLU A 214 -12.87 -7.95 22.21
CA GLU A 214 -14.15 -8.66 22.24
C GLU A 214 -15.06 -8.27 21.06
N LEU A 215 -16.12 -9.05 20.82
CA LEU A 215 -17.10 -8.71 19.78
C LEU A 215 -17.65 -7.29 20.01
N VAL A 216 -17.76 -6.51 18.93
CA VAL A 216 -18.23 -5.12 19.01
C VAL A 216 -19.64 -5.04 19.60
N GLN A 217 -19.86 -4.05 20.47
CA GLN A 217 -21.13 -3.84 21.13
C GLN A 217 -22.12 -3.09 20.24
N LEU A 218 -23.42 -3.28 20.50
CA LEU A 218 -24.48 -2.54 19.83
C LEU A 218 -24.41 -1.06 20.22
N GLY A 219 -24.55 -0.18 19.22
CA GLY A 219 -24.46 1.27 19.38
C GLY A 219 -23.06 1.86 19.20
N GLU A 220 -22.01 1.04 19.00
CA GLU A 220 -20.66 1.54 18.79
C GLU A 220 -20.54 2.31 17.46
N ALA A 221 -19.90 3.49 17.50
CA ALA A 221 -19.72 4.37 16.34
C ALA A 221 -18.51 3.96 15.50
N VAL A 222 -18.57 2.77 14.90
CA VAL A 222 -17.46 2.16 14.16
C VAL A 222 -16.99 2.98 12.97
N GLY A 223 -17.87 3.78 12.34
CA GLY A 223 -17.49 4.69 11.26
C GLY A 223 -16.56 5.80 11.72
N THR A 224 -16.87 6.45 12.85
CA THR A 224 -16.00 7.45 13.47
C THR A 224 -14.64 6.87 13.82
N VAL A 225 -14.61 5.68 14.42
CA VAL A 225 -13.37 4.99 14.78
C VAL A 225 -12.55 4.68 13.53
N ALA A 226 -13.18 4.19 12.45
CA ALA A 226 -12.51 3.89 11.19
C ALA A 226 -11.92 5.16 10.52
N ALA A 227 -12.66 6.28 10.52
CA ALA A 227 -12.17 7.54 9.99
C ALA A 227 -10.93 8.04 10.73
N GLN A 228 -10.91 7.94 12.06
CA GLN A 228 -9.74 8.29 12.87
C GLN A 228 -8.57 7.34 12.64
N ALA A 229 -8.83 6.03 12.58
CA ALA A 229 -7.81 5.01 12.35
C ALA A 229 -7.09 5.15 11.00
N ILE A 230 -7.72 5.77 10.01
CA ILE A 230 -7.09 6.11 8.72
C ILE A 230 -6.45 7.51 8.80
N GLY A 231 -7.16 8.49 9.35
CA GLY A 231 -6.77 9.90 9.33
C GLY A 231 -5.57 10.26 10.22
N GLU A 232 -5.50 9.72 11.44
CA GLU A 232 -4.40 10.00 12.36
C GLU A 232 -3.05 9.47 11.81
N PRO A 233 -2.93 8.19 11.40
CA PRO A 233 -1.70 7.70 10.79
C PRO A 233 -1.37 8.44 9.50
N GLY A 234 -2.37 8.81 8.69
CA GLY A 234 -2.18 9.60 7.47
C GLY A 234 -1.51 10.95 7.77
N THR A 235 -1.96 11.63 8.82
CA THR A 235 -1.35 12.89 9.28
C THR A 235 0.08 12.65 9.79
N GLN A 236 0.31 11.56 10.53
CA GLN A 236 1.65 11.20 11.00
C GLN A 236 2.64 10.89 9.86
N LEU A 237 2.19 10.19 8.81
CA LEU A 237 3.01 9.89 7.63
C LEU A 237 3.46 11.18 6.92
N THR A 238 2.58 12.21 6.86
CA THR A 238 2.95 13.51 6.31
C THR A 238 3.91 14.31 7.18
N MET A 239 4.06 13.98 8.47
CA MET A 239 5.02 14.65 9.35
C MET A 239 6.37 13.93 9.42
N ARG A 240 6.38 12.59 9.47
CA ARG A 240 7.61 11.81 9.70
C ARG A 240 8.55 11.75 8.48
N THR A 241 8.01 11.78 7.28
CA THR A 241 8.77 11.58 6.02
C THR A 241 9.65 12.77 5.64
N PHE A 242 9.25 14.00 5.98
CA PHE A 242 9.95 15.22 5.53
C PHE A 242 11.02 15.75 6.48
N HIS A 243 11.14 15.18 7.69
CA HIS A 243 12.17 15.59 8.67
C HIS A 243 13.54 14.91 8.45
N ALA A 244 13.72 14.10 7.39
CA ALA A 244 15.01 13.51 7.04
C ALA A 244 16.08 14.52 6.57
N GLY A 245 15.78 15.84 6.61
CA GLY A 245 16.75 16.91 6.36
C GLY A 245 17.15 17.07 4.90
N GLY A 246 16.31 16.61 3.96
CA GLY A 246 16.55 16.71 2.52
C GLY A 246 17.60 15.74 1.97
N ALA A 247 18.11 14.81 2.77
CA ALA A 247 19.04 13.78 2.30
C ALA A 247 18.28 12.75 1.44
N ALA A 248 18.74 12.53 0.22
CA ALA A 248 18.14 11.54 -0.67
C ALA A 248 18.29 10.11 -0.09
N SER A 249 17.18 9.38 0.02
CA SER A 249 17.15 7.96 0.39
C SER A 249 16.76 7.11 -0.82
N ALA A 250 17.38 5.93 -0.96
CA ALA A 250 17.18 5.03 -2.10
C ALA A 250 15.80 4.32 -2.12
N GLY A 251 15.03 4.40 -1.02
CA GLY A 251 13.77 3.65 -0.83
C GLY A 251 12.52 4.22 -1.52
N GLY A 252 12.67 5.19 -2.43
CA GLY A 252 11.52 5.93 -2.96
C GLY A 252 10.88 6.83 -1.90
N ASP A 253 10.08 7.79 -2.37
CA ASP A 253 9.52 8.82 -1.52
C ASP A 253 8.12 8.39 -1.03
N ILE A 254 8.02 7.97 0.24
CA ILE A 254 6.75 7.62 0.91
C ILE A 254 5.73 8.78 0.79
N THR A 255 6.21 10.01 0.59
CA THR A 255 5.41 11.23 0.48
C THR A 255 4.48 11.28 -0.74
N ALA A 256 4.67 10.41 -1.74
CA ALA A 256 3.75 10.28 -2.88
C ALA A 256 2.42 9.59 -2.51
N GLY A 257 2.31 9.02 -1.31
CA GLY A 257 1.21 8.15 -0.92
C GLY A 257 -0.10 8.84 -0.55
N LEU A 258 -0.08 9.92 0.22
CA LEU A 258 -1.32 10.57 0.65
C LEU A 258 -2.15 11.10 -0.55
N PRO A 259 -1.56 11.77 -1.55
CA PRO A 259 -2.28 12.15 -2.76
C PRO A 259 -2.92 10.94 -3.47
N ARG A 260 -2.29 9.76 -3.39
CA ARG A 260 -2.84 8.52 -3.95
C ARG A 260 -4.04 8.01 -3.15
N VAL A 261 -4.00 8.08 -1.83
CA VAL A 261 -5.16 7.74 -0.97
C VAL A 261 -6.32 8.71 -1.21
N GLU A 262 -6.04 10.01 -1.33
CA GLU A 262 -7.05 11.00 -1.71
C GLU A 262 -7.63 10.72 -3.10
N GLU A 263 -6.80 10.37 -4.09
CA GLU A 263 -7.23 10.01 -5.44
C GLU A 263 -8.19 8.82 -5.44
N ILE A 264 -7.91 7.79 -4.62
CA ILE A 264 -8.75 6.60 -4.47
C ILE A 264 -10.07 6.94 -3.80
N PHE A 265 -10.06 7.64 -2.65
CA PHE A 265 -11.28 7.98 -1.92
C PHE A 265 -12.18 8.98 -2.65
N GLU A 266 -11.60 9.87 -3.46
CA GLU A 266 -12.38 10.78 -4.31
C GLU A 266 -12.73 10.19 -5.68
N LYS A 267 -12.37 8.92 -5.92
CA LYS A 267 -12.65 8.22 -7.18
C LYS A 267 -12.18 9.03 -8.41
N ARG A 268 -10.98 9.59 -8.33
CA ARG A 268 -10.36 10.33 -9.43
C ARG A 268 -9.65 9.37 -10.39
N SER A 269 -9.78 9.60 -11.69
CA SER A 269 -9.04 8.82 -12.69
C SER A 269 -7.53 9.14 -12.60
N PRO A 270 -6.66 8.10 -12.53
CA PRO A 270 -5.22 8.31 -12.57
C PRO A 270 -4.79 8.98 -13.88
N LYS A 271 -3.77 9.85 -13.83
CA LYS A 271 -3.27 10.54 -15.03
C LYS A 271 -2.75 9.59 -16.11
N ASN A 272 -2.16 8.48 -15.69
CA ASN A 272 -1.67 7.41 -16.57
C ASN A 272 -2.22 6.08 -16.03
N PRO A 273 -3.46 5.68 -16.38
CA PRO A 273 -4.08 4.48 -15.83
C PRO A 273 -3.38 3.22 -16.36
N ALA A 274 -3.40 2.17 -15.54
CA ALA A 274 -3.07 0.81 -15.97
C ALA A 274 -4.19 0.27 -16.86
N VAL A 275 -3.82 -0.55 -17.85
CA VAL A 275 -4.78 -1.11 -18.79
C VAL A 275 -5.52 -2.28 -18.14
N VAL A 276 -6.85 -2.14 -18.02
CA VAL A 276 -7.75 -3.21 -17.56
C VAL A 276 -8.25 -4.03 -18.75
N ASN A 277 -8.06 -5.34 -18.68
CA ASN A 277 -8.53 -6.25 -19.71
C ASN A 277 -10.07 -6.34 -19.72
N ARG A 278 -10.68 -6.26 -20.90
CA ARG A 278 -12.15 -6.22 -21.08
C ARG A 278 -12.78 -7.57 -21.38
N VAL A 279 -11.99 -8.55 -21.84
CA VAL A 279 -12.47 -9.87 -22.29
C VAL A 279 -11.55 -11.00 -21.83
N ASP A 280 -12.10 -12.16 -21.54
CA ASP A 280 -11.31 -13.37 -21.28
C ASP A 280 -10.65 -13.86 -22.57
N GLY A 281 -9.34 -14.08 -22.56
CA GLY A 281 -8.63 -14.40 -23.80
C GLY A 281 -7.14 -14.69 -23.63
N VAL A 282 -6.44 -14.76 -24.74
CA VAL A 282 -4.98 -14.95 -24.80
C VAL A 282 -4.34 -13.71 -25.41
N VAL A 283 -3.26 -13.24 -24.79
CA VAL A 283 -2.44 -12.13 -25.32
C VAL A 283 -1.65 -12.66 -26.53
N THR A 284 -1.91 -12.13 -27.72
CA THR A 284 -1.25 -12.60 -28.96
C THR A 284 -0.08 -11.73 -29.37
N GLU A 285 -0.15 -10.44 -29.11
CA GLU A 285 0.89 -9.52 -29.54
C GLU A 285 1.04 -8.35 -28.56
N ILE A 286 2.30 -7.95 -28.33
CA ILE A 286 2.67 -6.74 -27.60
C ILE A 286 3.58 -5.95 -28.52
N LYS A 287 3.04 -4.90 -29.18
CA LYS A 287 3.82 -4.00 -30.04
C LYS A 287 4.29 -2.81 -29.25
N ASP A 288 5.58 -2.50 -29.36
CA ASP A 288 6.13 -1.25 -28.87
C ASP A 288 6.29 -0.28 -30.05
N LEU A 289 5.45 0.74 -30.13
CA LEU A 289 5.46 1.77 -31.16
C LEU A 289 6.29 3.00 -30.74
N GLY A 290 7.11 2.88 -29.69
CA GLY A 290 8.02 3.91 -29.18
C GLY A 290 7.36 5.02 -28.36
N LYS A 291 6.11 5.41 -28.66
CA LYS A 291 5.29 6.31 -27.83
C LYS A 291 4.25 5.57 -26.99
N GLU A 292 3.77 4.45 -27.51
CA GLU A 292 2.68 3.66 -26.93
C GLU A 292 2.99 2.17 -27.11
N LYS A 293 2.55 1.36 -26.15
CA LYS A 293 2.56 -0.09 -26.23
C LYS A 293 1.14 -0.57 -26.51
N VAL A 294 0.98 -1.35 -27.58
CA VAL A 294 -0.31 -1.90 -27.98
C VAL A 294 -0.35 -3.38 -27.62
N PHE A 295 -1.35 -3.77 -26.84
CA PHE A 295 -1.62 -5.16 -26.47
C PHE A 295 -2.80 -5.67 -27.29
N THR A 296 -2.63 -6.79 -27.98
CA THR A 296 -3.71 -7.45 -28.69
C THR A 296 -4.13 -8.70 -27.94
N VAL A 297 -5.42 -8.78 -27.58
CA VAL A 297 -6.00 -9.94 -26.90
C VAL A 297 -7.09 -10.54 -27.78
N ILE A 298 -6.99 -11.85 -27.99
CA ILE A 298 -8.02 -12.63 -28.69
C ILE A 298 -8.87 -13.35 -27.64
N PRO A 299 -10.21 -13.18 -27.65
CA PRO A 299 -11.06 -13.85 -26.68
C PRO A 299 -11.10 -15.37 -26.86
N GLU A 300 -11.04 -16.13 -25.77
CA GLU A 300 -11.32 -17.57 -25.77
C GLU A 300 -12.84 -17.76 -25.75
N LEU A 301 -13.43 -18.13 -26.89
CA LEU A 301 -14.87 -18.40 -27.00
C LEU A 301 -15.24 -19.66 -26.21
N HIS A 302 -15.71 -19.48 -24.97
CA HIS A 302 -16.46 -20.49 -24.23
C HIS A 302 -17.97 -20.31 -24.50
N ASP A 303 -18.42 -20.65 -25.71
CA ASP A 303 -19.67 -21.40 -25.92
C ASP A 303 -19.93 -21.69 -27.41
N LYS A 304 -20.45 -22.90 -27.67
CA LYS A 304 -20.78 -23.42 -29.01
C LYS A 304 -22.06 -22.77 -29.58
N SER A 305 -22.09 -21.47 -29.81
CA SER A 305 -23.11 -20.86 -30.65
C SER A 305 -22.51 -19.95 -31.73
N LYS A 306 -22.72 -20.41 -32.96
CA LYS A 306 -22.25 -19.88 -34.25
C LYS A 306 -22.21 -18.35 -34.37
N SER A 307 -21.13 -17.90 -34.98
CA SER A 307 -21.01 -16.71 -35.84
C SER A 307 -21.09 -15.34 -35.17
N LYS A 308 -19.92 -14.81 -34.78
CA LYS A 308 -19.50 -13.43 -35.10
C LYS A 308 -17.98 -13.32 -34.93
N LYS A 309 -17.34 -12.55 -35.83
CA LYS A 309 -15.89 -12.28 -35.96
C LYS A 309 -15.08 -12.45 -34.67
N LYS A 310 -13.92 -13.10 -34.77
CA LYS A 310 -12.79 -12.91 -33.83
C LYS A 310 -12.46 -11.42 -33.82
N SER A 311 -13.13 -10.65 -32.98
CA SER A 311 -12.79 -9.25 -32.77
C SER A 311 -11.57 -9.24 -31.87
N GLU A 312 -10.41 -8.99 -32.47
CA GLU A 312 -9.19 -8.70 -31.74
C GLU A 312 -9.43 -7.40 -30.95
N PHE A 313 -9.12 -7.44 -29.65
CA PHE A 313 -9.20 -6.25 -28.81
C PHE A 313 -7.80 -5.68 -28.66
N GLU A 314 -7.61 -4.49 -29.20
CA GLU A 314 -6.39 -3.72 -29.03
C GLU A 314 -6.53 -2.79 -27.82
N TYR A 315 -5.51 -2.82 -26.97
CA TYR A 315 -5.39 -1.92 -25.82
C TYR A 315 -4.13 -1.09 -25.95
N VAL A 316 -4.26 0.20 -25.67
CA VAL A 316 -3.14 1.14 -25.75
C VAL A 316 -2.67 1.48 -24.33
N ALA A 317 -1.38 1.31 -24.07
CA ALA A 317 -0.72 1.76 -22.86
C ALA A 317 0.37 2.77 -23.18
N SER A 318 0.68 3.66 -22.24
CA SER A 318 1.83 4.56 -22.36
C SER A 318 3.14 3.78 -22.43
N PHE A 319 4.10 4.23 -23.24
CA PHE A 319 5.43 3.61 -23.39
C PHE A 319 6.15 3.35 -22.07
N ARG A 320 5.97 4.24 -21.07
CA ARG A 320 6.61 4.13 -19.76
C ARG A 320 6.12 2.94 -18.93
N ARG A 321 5.00 2.33 -19.31
CA ARG A 321 4.42 1.19 -18.60
C ARG A 321 5.13 -0.11 -18.96
N THR A 322 5.41 -0.90 -17.94
CA THR A 322 5.94 -2.25 -18.05
C THR A 322 4.77 -3.24 -18.11
N PRO A 323 4.74 -4.12 -19.13
CA PRO A 323 3.73 -5.16 -19.20
C PRO A 323 3.89 -6.16 -18.04
N LEU A 324 2.78 -6.52 -17.40
CA LEU A 324 2.73 -7.61 -16.41
C LEU A 324 2.52 -8.98 -17.05
N VAL A 325 1.98 -9.00 -18.28
CA VAL A 325 1.64 -10.20 -19.04
C VAL A 325 2.63 -10.41 -20.18
N LYS A 326 2.83 -11.67 -20.57
CA LYS A 326 3.65 -12.08 -21.71
C LYS A 326 2.76 -12.54 -22.87
N VAL A 327 3.33 -12.54 -24.07
CA VAL A 327 2.68 -13.11 -25.25
C VAL A 327 2.44 -14.61 -25.02
N GLY A 328 1.21 -15.05 -25.19
CA GLY A 328 0.75 -16.42 -24.92
C GLY A 328 0.08 -16.60 -23.56
N ASP A 329 0.09 -15.59 -22.68
CA ASP A 329 -0.57 -15.69 -21.37
C ASP A 329 -2.10 -15.64 -21.51
N LYS A 330 -2.78 -16.51 -20.74
CA LYS A 330 -4.23 -16.46 -20.56
C LYS A 330 -4.58 -15.34 -19.59
N VAL A 331 -5.41 -14.41 -20.04
CA VAL A 331 -5.87 -13.26 -19.27
C VAL A 331 -7.37 -13.34 -19.01
N VAL A 332 -7.75 -13.00 -17.79
CA VAL A 332 -9.15 -12.97 -17.35
C VAL A 332 -9.70 -11.55 -17.50
N LYS A 333 -11.01 -11.43 -17.70
CA LYS A 333 -11.72 -10.16 -17.68
C LYS A 333 -11.48 -9.43 -16.35
N GLY A 334 -11.14 -8.15 -16.45
CA GLY A 334 -10.80 -7.30 -15.32
C GLY A 334 -9.36 -7.45 -14.79
N GLN A 335 -8.50 -8.25 -15.43
CA GLN A 335 -7.09 -8.36 -15.07
C GLN A 335 -6.29 -7.15 -15.58
N LEU A 336 -5.31 -6.69 -14.81
CA LEU A 336 -4.39 -5.63 -15.22
C LEU A 336 -3.32 -6.19 -16.16
N LEU A 337 -3.15 -5.55 -17.31
CA LEU A 337 -2.16 -5.93 -18.33
C LEU A 337 -0.80 -5.24 -18.12
N THR A 338 -0.81 -4.07 -17.47
CA THR A 338 0.38 -3.24 -17.22
C THR A 338 0.53 -2.91 -15.75
N ASP A 339 1.74 -2.50 -15.36
CA ASP A 339 1.99 -1.90 -14.06
C ASP A 339 1.20 -0.58 -13.86
N GLY A 340 1.10 -0.16 -12.61
CA GLY A 340 0.51 1.12 -12.22
C GLY A 340 -0.92 1.04 -11.71
N SER A 341 -1.50 2.22 -11.51
CA SER A 341 -2.81 2.40 -10.91
C SER A 341 -3.92 2.20 -11.93
N ALA A 342 -4.81 1.23 -11.68
CA ALA A 342 -6.04 1.04 -12.43
C ALA A 342 -7.04 2.17 -12.18
N ASP A 343 -7.84 2.48 -13.19
CA ASP A 343 -9.04 3.29 -13.07
C ASP A 343 -10.16 2.48 -12.40
N ILE A 344 -10.77 3.04 -11.34
CA ILE A 344 -11.79 2.35 -10.52
C ILE A 344 -13.08 2.11 -11.32
N ASP A 345 -13.46 3.01 -12.23
CA ASP A 345 -14.66 2.86 -13.06
C ASP A 345 -14.52 1.73 -14.08
N GLU A 346 -13.36 1.67 -14.75
CA GLU A 346 -13.08 0.56 -15.66
C GLU A 346 -12.98 -0.76 -14.90
N LEU A 347 -12.29 -0.76 -13.75
CA LEU A 347 -12.16 -1.96 -12.93
C LEU A 347 -13.53 -2.45 -12.45
N PHE A 348 -14.41 -1.57 -11.96
CA PHE A 348 -15.76 -1.95 -11.54
C PHE A 348 -16.60 -2.53 -12.69
N LYS A 349 -16.53 -1.90 -13.88
CA LYS A 349 -17.29 -2.34 -15.06
C LYS A 349 -16.84 -3.70 -15.59
N TYR A 350 -15.54 -3.99 -15.56
CA TYR A 350 -14.99 -5.20 -16.18
C TYR A 350 -14.68 -6.31 -15.17
N ALA A 351 -14.11 -5.99 -14.01
CA ALA A 351 -13.73 -6.95 -12.97
C ALA A 351 -14.86 -7.27 -11.98
N GLY A 352 -15.86 -6.40 -11.87
CA GLY A 352 -16.97 -6.54 -10.93
C GLY A 352 -16.69 -5.96 -9.54
N HIS A 353 -17.72 -5.98 -8.69
CA HIS A 353 -17.71 -5.35 -7.36
C HIS A 353 -16.60 -5.91 -6.44
N GLU A 354 -16.56 -7.23 -6.23
CA GLU A 354 -15.63 -7.86 -5.28
C GLU A 354 -14.15 -7.56 -5.58
N LYS A 355 -13.76 -7.64 -6.86
CA LYS A 355 -12.37 -7.35 -7.27
C LYS A 355 -12.02 -5.87 -7.09
N THR A 356 -12.95 -4.96 -7.35
CA THR A 356 -12.73 -3.53 -7.16
C THR A 356 -12.58 -3.17 -5.69
N GLU A 357 -13.39 -3.76 -4.80
CA GLU A 357 -13.27 -3.58 -3.36
C GLU A 357 -11.90 -4.05 -2.83
N GLN A 358 -11.50 -5.27 -3.21
CA GLN A 358 -10.19 -5.81 -2.84
C GLN A 358 -9.05 -4.94 -3.36
N TYR A 359 -9.17 -4.43 -4.58
CA TYR A 359 -8.18 -3.52 -5.15
C TYR A 359 -8.07 -2.22 -4.35
N ILE A 360 -9.19 -1.58 -3.99
CA ILE A 360 -9.20 -0.36 -3.16
C ILE A 360 -8.55 -0.62 -1.80
N ILE A 361 -8.94 -1.70 -1.12
CA ILE A 361 -8.38 -2.07 0.19
C ILE A 361 -6.87 -2.30 0.09
N ASN A 362 -6.42 -3.05 -0.91
CA ASN A 362 -5.01 -3.36 -1.09
C ASN A 362 -4.18 -2.11 -1.42
N GLU A 363 -4.67 -1.24 -2.30
CA GLU A 363 -3.95 -0.02 -2.67
C GLU A 363 -3.83 0.97 -1.52
N VAL A 364 -4.86 1.10 -0.69
CA VAL A 364 -4.80 1.94 0.52
C VAL A 364 -3.90 1.30 1.58
N SER A 365 -4.01 -0.02 1.80
CA SER A 365 -3.23 -0.73 2.83
C SER A 365 -1.73 -0.69 2.54
N LYS A 366 -1.32 -0.84 1.27
CA LYS A 366 0.09 -0.74 0.83
C LYS A 366 0.78 0.56 1.25
N LEU A 367 0.02 1.64 1.51
CA LEU A 367 0.62 2.88 1.98
C LEU A 367 0.89 2.88 3.50
N TYR A 368 0.03 2.21 4.25
CA TYR A 368 0.09 2.18 5.72
C TYR A 368 0.93 1.03 6.27
N GLU A 369 1.23 0.03 5.43
CA GLU A 369 2.22 -1.03 5.65
C GLU A 369 3.63 -0.56 5.30
#